data_AF-A0A914LL48-F1
#
_entry.id   AF-A0A914LL48-F1
#
_cell.length_a   1.000
_cell.length_b   1.000
_cell.length_c   1.000
_cell.angle_alpha   90.00
_cell.angle_beta   90.00
_cell.angle_gamma   90.00
#
_symmetry.space_group_name_H-M   'P 1'
#
loop_
_entity.id
_entity.type
_entity.pdbx_description
1 polymer ?
#
loop_
_entity_poly.entity_id
_entity_poly.type
_entity_poly.pdbx_seq_one_letter_code
_entity_poly.pdbx_strand_id
1 'polypeptide(L)'
;MAQLHNLSPQIPIERLYQETNEFSNKLLEIGRKRGKRGISSLNKEKKQLNIQQNWTFVNSILFAISLISRLGYGHLVPLTPTGKTLIFPFAIFGIPLFILLVADLAKTFSLLFNWICRIFANCWRRFRKQLSPSQAKEIKLNGKSALSKKIKFFSFKEFRTVEPH
;
A
#
# COMPACT_ATOMS: atom_id res chain seq x y z
N MET A 1 -9.67 -90.86 37.09
CA MET A 1 -10.15 -89.62 36.43
C MET A 1 -9.39 -88.41 36.99
N ALA A 2 -8.07 -88.41 36.81
CA ALA A 2 -7.26 -87.22 36.96
C ALA A 2 -6.86 -86.81 35.55
N GLN A 3 -6.74 -85.50 35.33
CA GLN A 3 -6.47 -84.83 34.05
C GLN A 3 -7.73 -84.50 33.25
N LEU A 4 -8.18 -83.24 33.36
CA LEU A 4 -8.60 -82.37 32.25
C LEU A 4 -9.23 -81.07 32.78
N HIS A 5 -8.55 -80.39 33.71
CA HIS A 5 -8.85 -78.99 33.93
C HIS A 5 -7.54 -78.28 34.28
N ASN A 6 -7.32 -77.13 33.65
CA ASN A 6 -6.34 -76.14 34.07
C ASN A 6 -4.93 -76.18 33.45
N LEU A 7 -4.86 -76.31 32.13
CA LEU A 7 -3.71 -75.82 31.35
C LEU A 7 -4.15 -74.60 30.53
N SER A 8 -4.31 -73.47 31.21
CA SER A 8 -4.23 -72.15 30.57
C SER A 8 -3.09 -71.39 31.26
N PRO A 9 -2.03 -70.98 30.55
CA PRO A 9 -0.95 -70.23 31.16
C PRO A 9 -1.47 -68.85 31.59
N GLN A 10 -1.59 -68.63 32.90
CA GLN A 10 -1.88 -67.32 33.49
C GLN A 10 -0.67 -66.41 33.27
N ILE A 11 -0.62 -65.78 32.10
CA ILE A 11 0.36 -64.75 31.78
C ILE A 11 0.01 -63.53 32.65
N PRO A 12 0.91 -63.05 33.53
CA PRO A 12 0.63 -61.91 34.40
C PRO A 12 0.31 -60.66 33.57
N ILE A 13 -0.89 -60.07 33.78
CA ILE A 13 -1.40 -58.89 33.06
C ILE A 13 -0.47 -57.67 33.10
N GLU A 14 0.33 -57.53 34.16
CA GLU A 14 1.36 -56.48 34.29
C GLU A 14 2.47 -56.59 33.22
N ARG A 15 2.85 -57.81 32.82
CA ARG A 15 3.85 -58.01 31.76
C ARG A 15 3.30 -57.60 30.39
N LEU A 16 2.04 -57.92 30.11
CA LEU A 16 1.37 -57.49 28.89
C LEU A 16 1.24 -55.96 28.84
N TYR A 17 0.97 -55.32 29.97
CA TYR A 17 0.89 -53.86 30.05
C TYR A 17 2.25 -53.17 29.83
N GLN A 18 3.34 -53.74 30.34
CA GLN A 18 4.70 -53.25 30.08
C GLN A 18 5.06 -53.33 28.59
N GLU A 19 4.75 -54.46 27.95
CA GLU A 19 5.07 -54.70 26.54
C GLU A 19 4.26 -53.79 25.60
N THR A 20 2.98 -53.53 25.91
CA THR A 20 2.15 -52.59 25.14
C THR A 20 2.60 -51.15 25.31
N ASN A 21 3.04 -50.74 26.50
CA ASN A 21 3.59 -49.39 26.74
C ASN A 21 4.92 -49.18 26.02
N GLU A 22 5.79 -50.18 26.02
CA GLU A 22 7.03 -50.14 25.26
C GLU A 22 6.74 -50.01 23.76
N PHE A 23 5.83 -50.81 23.25
CA PHE A 23 5.40 -50.76 21.86
C PHE A 23 4.75 -49.41 21.50
N SER A 24 3.86 -48.90 22.35
CA SER A 24 3.22 -47.59 22.20
C SER A 24 4.25 -46.45 22.12
N ASN A 25 5.23 -46.43 23.03
CA ASN A 25 6.31 -45.43 23.02
C ASN A 25 7.15 -45.51 21.74
N LYS A 26 7.44 -46.73 21.26
CA LYS A 26 8.15 -46.96 20.00
C LYS A 26 7.34 -46.46 18.79
N LEU A 27 6.03 -46.72 18.76
CA LEU A 27 5.12 -46.20 17.73
C LEU A 27 5.04 -44.68 17.76
N LEU A 28 4.96 -44.07 18.94
CA LEU A 28 4.96 -42.62 19.12
C LEU A 28 6.27 -42.00 18.62
N GLU A 29 7.42 -42.64 18.89
CA GLU A 29 8.70 -42.17 18.40
C GLU A 29 8.80 -42.24 16.87
N ILE A 30 8.37 -43.35 16.28
CA ILE A 30 8.33 -43.55 14.83
C ILE A 30 7.39 -42.51 14.19
N GLY A 31 6.19 -42.34 14.75
CA GLY A 31 5.21 -41.34 14.33
C GLY A 31 5.78 -39.92 14.39
N ARG A 32 6.45 -39.56 15.50
CA ARG A 32 7.10 -38.25 15.67
C ARG A 32 8.26 -38.04 14.70
N LYS A 33 9.12 -39.04 14.48
CA LYS A 33 10.23 -38.98 13.52
C LYS A 33 9.74 -38.87 12.08
N ARG A 34 8.65 -39.54 11.72
CA ARG A 34 8.03 -39.42 10.39
C ARG A 34 7.33 -38.09 10.22
N GLY A 35 6.53 -37.66 11.21
CA GLY A 35 5.84 -36.37 11.21
C GLY A 35 6.81 -35.18 11.08
N LYS A 36 7.88 -35.14 11.89
CA LYS A 36 8.91 -34.08 11.78
C LYS A 36 9.55 -34.02 10.39
N ARG A 37 9.87 -35.17 9.79
CA ARG A 37 10.45 -35.23 8.45
C ARG A 37 9.48 -34.69 7.39
N GLY A 38 8.21 -35.13 7.43
CA GLY A 38 7.18 -34.65 6.50
C GLY A 38 6.89 -33.15 6.62
N ILE A 39 6.81 -32.62 7.85
CA ILE A 39 6.63 -31.18 8.08
C ILE A 39 7.86 -30.39 7.57
N SER A 40 9.07 -30.92 7.75
CA SER A 40 10.30 -30.29 7.28
C SER A 40 10.36 -30.21 5.75
N SER A 41 9.95 -31.25 5.03
CA SER A 41 9.90 -31.25 3.57
C SER A 41 8.83 -30.30 3.04
N LEU A 42 7.64 -30.29 3.63
CA LEU A 42 6.56 -29.38 3.25
C LEU A 42 6.94 -27.91 3.49
N ASN A 43 7.59 -27.61 4.62
CA ASN A 43 8.02 -26.25 4.90
C ASN A 43 9.14 -25.80 3.94
N LYS A 44 10.05 -26.72 3.56
CA LYS A 44 11.08 -26.45 2.56
C LYS A 44 10.47 -26.14 1.20
N GLU A 45 9.49 -26.93 0.76
CA GLU A 45 8.77 -26.73 -0.49
C GLU A 45 7.98 -25.42 -0.50
N LYS A 46 7.16 -25.17 0.54
CA LYS A 46 6.43 -23.90 0.73
C LYS A 46 7.36 -22.70 0.72
N LYS A 47 8.52 -22.80 1.39
CA LYS A 47 9.51 -21.72 1.39
C LYS A 47 10.06 -21.47 -0.01
N GLN A 48 10.33 -22.51 -0.80
CA GLN A 48 10.80 -22.32 -2.18
C GLN A 48 9.71 -21.71 -3.07
N LEU A 49 8.46 -22.17 -2.98
CA LEU A 49 7.33 -21.58 -3.70
C LEU A 49 7.16 -20.10 -3.37
N ASN A 50 7.21 -19.71 -2.10
CA ASN A 50 7.13 -18.32 -1.67
C ASN A 50 8.29 -17.47 -2.21
N ILE A 51 9.52 -18.01 -2.25
CA ILE A 51 10.67 -17.30 -2.82
C ILE A 51 10.48 -17.08 -4.33
N GLN A 52 10.03 -18.10 -5.06
CA GLN A 52 9.78 -17.99 -6.50
C GLN A 52 8.63 -17.01 -6.81
N GLN A 53 7.57 -17.02 -6.00
CA GLN A 53 6.48 -16.06 -6.12
C GLN A 53 6.89 -14.62 -5.77
N ASN A 54 7.79 -14.43 -4.82
CA ASN A 54 8.31 -13.10 -4.50
C ASN A 54 9.25 -12.57 -5.60
N TRP A 55 10.07 -13.44 -6.20
CA TRP A 55 11.02 -13.08 -7.26
C TRP A 55 10.48 -13.34 -8.66
N THR A 56 9.35 -12.71 -9.00
CA THR A 56 8.92 -12.63 -10.40
C THR A 56 9.82 -11.66 -11.19
N PHE A 57 9.77 -11.76 -12.52
CA PHE A 57 10.51 -10.85 -13.41
C PHE A 57 10.16 -9.38 -13.15
N VAL A 58 8.86 -9.08 -13.03
CA VAL A 58 8.37 -7.72 -12.74
C VAL A 58 8.87 -7.23 -11.39
N ASN A 59 8.78 -8.06 -10.35
CA ASN A 59 9.26 -7.71 -9.01
C ASN A 59 10.79 -7.49 -8.99
N SER A 60 11.53 -8.22 -9.80
CA SER A 60 12.99 -8.06 -9.93
C SER A 60 13.35 -6.74 -10.60
N ILE A 61 12.62 -6.32 -11.64
CA ILE A 61 12.78 -5.00 -12.26
C ILE A 61 12.40 -3.89 -11.28
N LEU A 62 11.28 -4.02 -10.58
CA LEU A 62 10.85 -3.04 -9.58
C LEU A 62 11.86 -2.93 -8.43
N PHE A 63 12.41 -4.05 -7.98
CA PHE A 63 13.50 -4.07 -7.02
C PHE A 63 14.72 -3.30 -7.55
N ALA A 64 15.17 -3.61 -8.77
CA ALA A 64 16.31 -2.95 -9.40
C ALA A 64 16.12 -1.44 -9.58
N ILE A 65 14.95 -1.01 -10.05
CA ILE A 65 14.58 0.41 -10.15
C ILE A 65 14.57 1.04 -8.76
N SER A 66 13.93 0.42 -7.76
CA SER A 66 13.86 0.97 -6.40
C SER A 66 15.23 1.09 -5.71
N LEU A 67 16.16 0.18 -6.04
CA LEU A 67 17.53 0.17 -5.56
C LEU A 67 18.32 1.34 -6.17
N ILE A 68 18.21 1.52 -7.49
CA ILE A 68 18.83 2.64 -8.20
C ILE A 68 18.25 3.98 -7.73
N SER A 69 16.93 4.06 -7.59
CA SER A 69 16.21 5.25 -7.11
C SER A 69 16.48 5.58 -5.64
N ARG A 70 17.24 4.73 -4.93
CA ARG A 70 17.52 4.81 -3.49
C ARG A 70 16.29 4.76 -2.59
N LEU A 71 15.13 4.37 -3.14
CA LEU A 71 13.89 4.19 -2.37
C LEU A 71 14.01 2.98 -1.43
N GLY A 72 14.59 1.89 -1.94
CA GLY A 72 14.94 0.71 -1.14
C GLY A 72 13.81 0.19 -0.25
N TYR A 73 12.71 -0.31 -0.84
CA TYR A 73 11.54 -0.80 -0.10
C TYR A 73 11.83 -1.88 0.95
N GLY A 74 12.98 -2.56 0.90
CA GLY A 74 13.44 -3.51 1.91
C GLY A 74 12.69 -4.84 1.98
N HIS A 75 11.53 -4.96 1.32
CA HIS A 75 10.72 -6.18 1.27
C HIS A 75 11.38 -7.33 0.50
N LEU A 76 12.08 -7.01 -0.60
CA LEU A 76 12.74 -7.97 -1.47
C LEU A 76 14.22 -7.67 -1.45
N VAL A 77 15.02 -8.51 -0.80
CA VAL A 77 16.48 -8.38 -0.73
C VAL A 77 17.10 -9.72 -1.09
N PRO A 78 18.08 -9.78 -2.01
CA PRO A 78 18.71 -11.05 -2.35
C PRO A 78 19.51 -11.56 -1.15
N LEU A 79 19.11 -12.72 -0.63
CA LEU A 79 19.85 -13.38 0.44
C LEU A 79 21.08 -14.16 -0.08
N THR A 80 21.17 -14.33 -1.41
CA THR A 80 22.26 -15.08 -2.04
C THR A 80 23.57 -14.28 -2.04
N PRO A 81 24.73 -14.93 -1.82
CA PRO A 81 26.02 -14.26 -1.84
C PRO A 81 26.31 -13.61 -3.19
N THR A 82 25.96 -14.28 -4.29
CA THR A 82 26.11 -13.76 -5.66
C THR A 82 25.22 -12.55 -5.94
N GLY A 83 23.98 -12.54 -5.43
CA GLY A 83 23.08 -11.40 -5.62
C GLY A 83 23.59 -10.14 -4.89
N LYS A 84 24.19 -10.32 -3.72
CA LYS A 84 24.78 -9.23 -2.92
C LYS A 84 25.97 -8.59 -3.61
N THR A 85 26.84 -9.37 -4.24
CA THR A 85 28.02 -8.83 -4.94
C THR A 85 27.64 -8.07 -6.22
N LEU A 86 26.59 -8.51 -6.93
CA LEU A 86 26.11 -7.84 -8.14
C LEU A 86 25.44 -6.47 -7.86
N ILE A 87 24.91 -6.26 -6.66
CA ILE A 87 24.28 -5.00 -6.27
C ILE A 87 25.28 -3.83 -6.26
N PHE A 88 26.52 -4.06 -5.83
CA PHE A 88 27.52 -2.99 -5.71
C PHE A 88 27.84 -2.29 -7.04
N PRO A 89 28.27 -2.98 -8.11
CA PRO A 89 28.53 -2.32 -9.39
C PRO A 89 27.25 -1.70 -9.96
N PHE A 90 26.10 -2.37 -9.78
CA PHE A 90 24.81 -1.85 -10.23
C PHE A 90 24.43 -0.53 -9.54
N ALA A 91 24.72 -0.39 -8.25
CA ALA A 91 24.49 0.86 -7.51
C ALA A 91 25.46 1.97 -7.96
N ILE A 92 26.74 1.65 -8.18
CA ILE A 92 27.76 2.62 -8.60
C ILE A 92 27.41 3.27 -9.93
N PHE A 93 26.98 2.49 -10.93
CA PHE A 93 26.57 3.03 -12.22
C PHE A 93 25.12 3.51 -12.25
N GLY A 94 24.24 2.86 -11.50
CA GLY A 94 22.81 3.14 -11.51
C GLY A 94 22.47 4.50 -10.90
N ILE A 95 23.05 4.86 -9.75
CA ILE A 95 22.78 6.13 -9.07
C ILE A 95 23.07 7.35 -9.97
N PRO A 96 24.25 7.50 -10.61
CA PRO A 96 24.51 8.64 -11.48
C PRO A 96 23.61 8.65 -12.72
N LEU A 97 23.34 7.48 -13.32
CA LEU A 97 22.41 7.37 -14.45
C LEU A 97 20.99 7.80 -14.06
N PHE A 98 20.54 7.45 -12.85
CA PHE A 98 19.22 7.83 -12.36
C PHE A 98 19.09 9.33 -12.12
N ILE A 99 20.13 9.97 -11.57
CA ILE A 99 20.15 11.42 -11.38
C ILE A 99 20.04 12.13 -12.75
N LEU A 100 20.76 11.65 -13.76
CA LEU A 100 20.67 12.19 -15.12
C LEU A 100 19.27 11.99 -15.72
N LEU A 101 18.70 10.79 -15.58
CA LEU A 101 17.34 10.47 -16.04
C LEU A 101 16.29 11.37 -15.37
N VAL A 102 16.39 11.56 -14.06
CA VAL A 102 15.47 12.44 -13.31
C VAL A 102 15.62 13.90 -13.75
N ALA A 103 16.83 14.37 -14.04
CA ALA A 103 17.06 15.72 -14.52
C ALA A 103 16.36 15.96 -15.87
N ASP A 104 16.45 15.02 -16.81
CA ASP A 104 15.81 15.15 -18.11
C ASP A 104 14.29 14.94 -18.05
N LEU A 105 13.83 14.05 -17.17
CA LEU A 105 12.41 13.89 -16.87
C LEU A 105 11.82 15.16 -16.26
N ALA A 106 12.53 15.83 -15.35
CA ALA A 106 12.09 17.07 -14.71
C ALA A 106 11.97 18.22 -15.72
N LYS A 107 12.89 18.33 -16.69
CA LYS A 107 12.79 19.32 -17.77
C LYS A 107 11.53 19.08 -18.61
N THR A 108 11.33 17.83 -19.04
CA THR A 108 10.17 17.43 -19.86
C THR A 108 8.86 17.66 -19.09
N PHE A 109 8.83 17.29 -17.82
CA PHE A 109 7.69 17.50 -16.93
C PHE A 109 7.39 18.99 -16.75
N SER A 110 8.41 19.84 -16.60
CA SER A 110 8.22 21.29 -16.47
C SER A 110 7.61 21.91 -17.73
N LEU A 111 8.02 21.45 -18.92
CA LEU A 111 7.42 21.87 -20.19
C LEU A 111 5.97 21.42 -20.31
N LEU A 112 5.69 20.15 -19.99
CA LEU A 112 4.32 19.62 -19.96
C LEU A 112 3.45 20.38 -18.96
N PHE A 113 3.97 20.63 -17.76
CA PHE A 113 3.27 21.35 -16.71
C PHE A 113 2.93 22.77 -17.15
N ASN A 114 3.90 23.48 -17.73
CA ASN A 114 3.65 24.81 -18.28
C ASN A 114 2.59 24.77 -19.41
N TRP A 115 2.63 23.76 -20.29
CA TRP A 115 1.62 23.59 -21.33
C TRP A 115 0.22 23.31 -20.75
N ILE A 116 0.12 22.42 -19.76
CA ILE A 116 -1.12 22.12 -19.04
C ILE A 116 -1.65 23.35 -18.32
N CYS A 117 -0.81 24.10 -17.60
CA CYS A 117 -1.18 25.36 -16.96
C CYS A 117 -1.65 26.39 -17.97
N ARG A 118 -1.02 26.48 -19.16
CA ARG A 118 -1.47 27.38 -20.23
C ARG A 118 -2.83 26.97 -20.78
N ILE A 119 -3.08 25.68 -21.01
CA ILE A 119 -4.39 25.17 -21.42
C ILE A 119 -5.43 25.45 -20.35
N PHE A 120 -5.13 25.14 -19.10
CA PHE A 120 -6.03 25.39 -17.99
C PHE A 120 -6.33 26.88 -17.84
N ALA A 121 -5.32 27.76 -17.91
CA ALA A 121 -5.52 29.21 -17.88
C ALA A 121 -6.30 29.71 -19.11
N ASN A 122 -6.12 29.10 -20.27
CA ASN A 122 -6.90 29.41 -21.48
C ASN A 122 -8.37 28.99 -21.32
N CYS A 123 -8.62 27.78 -20.82
CA CYS A 123 -9.95 27.27 -20.51
C CYS A 123 -10.62 28.10 -19.40
N TRP A 124 -9.87 28.43 -18.34
CA TRP A 124 -10.31 29.30 -17.25
C TRP A 124 -10.64 30.70 -17.74
N ARG A 125 -9.83 31.28 -18.63
CA ARG A 125 -10.15 32.57 -19.26
C ARG A 125 -11.42 32.49 -20.11
N ARG A 126 -11.63 31.40 -20.85
CA ARG A 126 -12.86 31.20 -21.65
C ARG A 126 -14.10 31.03 -20.75
N PHE A 127 -13.99 30.25 -19.69
CA PHE A 127 -15.05 30.06 -18.70
C PHE A 127 -15.35 31.36 -17.93
N ARG A 128 -14.31 32.07 -17.48
CA ARG A 128 -14.44 33.39 -16.81
C ARG A 128 -15.05 34.44 -17.73
N LYS A 129 -14.82 34.38 -19.04
CA LYS A 129 -15.52 35.26 -20.00
C LYS A 129 -17.02 34.97 -20.10
N GLN A 130 -17.46 33.74 -19.85
CA GLN A 130 -18.88 33.41 -19.69
C GLN A 130 -19.40 33.84 -18.31
N LEU A 131 -18.54 33.84 -17.28
CA LEU A 131 -18.79 34.41 -15.96
C LEU A 131 -18.53 35.95 -15.92
N SER A 132 -19.39 36.70 -16.62
CA SER A 132 -19.74 38.12 -16.39
C SER A 132 -18.92 39.23 -17.06
N PRO A 133 -19.58 39.94 -17.98
CA PRO A 133 -19.81 41.38 -17.80
C PRO A 133 -21.29 41.78 -17.70
N SER A 134 -22.25 40.89 -18.03
CA SER A 134 -23.69 41.26 -18.07
C SER A 134 -24.35 41.29 -16.68
N GLN A 135 -24.03 40.35 -15.79
CA GLN A 135 -24.63 40.27 -14.44
C GLN A 135 -24.03 41.28 -13.45
N ALA A 136 -22.74 41.64 -13.61
CA ALA A 136 -22.09 42.65 -12.77
C ALA A 136 -22.58 44.08 -13.04
N LYS A 137 -23.11 44.33 -14.24
CA LYS A 137 -23.67 45.63 -14.63
C LYS A 137 -25.09 45.80 -14.08
N GLU A 138 -25.92 44.76 -14.11
CA GLU A 138 -27.25 44.76 -13.48
C GLU A 138 -27.18 44.92 -11.96
N ILE A 139 -26.27 44.24 -11.25
CA ILE A 139 -26.13 44.38 -9.78
C ILE A 139 -25.68 45.80 -9.40
N LYS A 140 -24.82 46.45 -10.20
CA LYS A 140 -24.45 47.87 -9.98
C LYS A 140 -25.58 48.84 -10.33
N LEU A 141 -26.39 48.56 -11.35
CA LEU A 141 -27.53 49.41 -11.74
C LEU A 141 -28.69 49.29 -10.75
N ASN A 142 -29.03 48.07 -10.31
CA ASN A 142 -30.07 47.82 -9.30
C ASN A 142 -29.63 48.24 -7.89
N GLY A 143 -28.34 48.09 -7.56
CA GLY A 143 -27.78 48.57 -6.29
C GLY A 143 -27.73 50.10 -6.19
N LYS A 144 -27.39 50.81 -7.28
CA LYS A 144 -27.36 52.28 -7.30
C LYS A 144 -28.75 52.91 -7.33
N SER A 145 -29.72 52.29 -8.01
CA SER A 145 -31.11 52.77 -8.04
C SER A 145 -31.82 52.55 -6.70
N ALA A 146 -31.55 51.43 -6.00
CA ALA A 146 -32.04 51.16 -4.66
C ALA A 146 -31.41 52.09 -3.61
N LEU A 147 -30.10 52.39 -3.71
CA LEU A 147 -29.43 53.29 -2.76
C LEU A 147 -29.85 54.75 -2.96
N SER A 148 -30.00 55.21 -4.21
CA SER A 148 -30.47 56.56 -4.52
C SER A 148 -31.92 56.76 -4.08
N LYS A 149 -32.81 55.78 -4.30
CA LYS A 149 -34.18 55.83 -3.77
C LYS A 149 -34.22 55.73 -2.25
N LYS A 150 -33.39 54.89 -1.62
CA LYS A 150 -33.35 54.74 -0.16
C LYS A 150 -32.79 55.99 0.53
N ILE A 151 -31.79 56.65 -0.04
CA ILE A 151 -31.25 57.93 0.47
C ILE A 151 -32.26 59.07 0.27
N LYS A 152 -32.96 59.13 -0.87
CA LYS A 152 -34.05 60.12 -1.07
C LYS A 152 -35.26 59.88 -0.16
N PHE A 153 -35.59 58.62 0.11
CA PHE A 153 -36.71 58.26 0.99
C PHE A 153 -36.36 58.44 2.48
N PHE A 154 -35.08 58.26 2.85
CA PHE A 154 -34.58 58.47 4.21
C PHE A 154 -34.43 59.96 4.53
N SER A 155 -33.91 60.78 3.59
CA SER A 155 -33.80 62.23 3.77
C SER A 155 -35.16 62.95 3.80
N PHE A 156 -36.22 62.36 3.24
CA PHE A 156 -37.56 62.96 3.23
C PHE A 156 -38.39 62.62 4.48
N LYS A 157 -37.98 61.62 5.27
CA LYS A 157 -38.73 61.17 6.46
C LYS A 157 -38.24 61.80 7.77
N GLU A 158 -37.05 62.39 7.79
CA GLU A 158 -36.45 62.98 9.02
C GLU A 158 -36.82 64.47 9.26
N PHE A 159 -37.51 65.14 8.33
CA PHE A 159 -37.84 66.57 8.42
C PHE A 159 -39.32 66.86 8.76
N ARG A 160 -39.94 66.03 9.61
CA ARG A 160 -41.25 66.33 10.20
C ARG A 160 -41.34 65.95 11.68
N THR A 161 -40.43 66.52 12.47
CA THR A 161 -40.52 66.83 13.91
C THR A 161 -39.12 67.40 14.19
N VAL A 162 -38.89 68.70 14.32
CA VAL A 162 -39.29 69.54 15.45
C VAL A 162 -38.89 70.97 15.08
N GLU A 163 -39.82 71.91 15.21
CA GLU A 163 -39.64 73.37 15.22
C GLU A 163 -40.81 73.90 16.09
N PRO A 164 -40.70 75.07 16.73
CA PRO A 164 -39.96 75.29 17.96
C PRO A 164 -40.87 75.90 19.04
N HIS A 165 -40.43 75.87 20.31
CA HIS A 165 -40.60 76.87 21.38
C HIS A 165 -40.40 76.22 22.75
#